data_AF-A0AAW6CT90-F1
#
_entry.id   AF-A0AAW6CT90-F1
#
_cell.length_a   1.000
_cell.length_b   1.000
_cell.length_c   1.000
_cell.angle_alpha   90.00
_cell.angle_beta   90.00
_cell.angle_gamma   90.00
#
_symmetry.space_group_name_H-M   'P 1'
#
loop_
_entity.id
_entity.type
_entity.pdbx_description
1 polymer ?
#
loop_
_entity_poly.entity_id
_entity_poly.type
_entity_poly.pdbx_seq_one_letter_code
_entity_poly.pdbx_strand_id
1 'polypeptide(L)'
;MSEWISVEDRLPEKQSWNHIAILDTKTGRISVEQDLYAIETAEKFKQKKGFCKDGRFNGREVVIAWMPFPEPPISKQVTSSKRKPATETCLFCGQVIPKWIKWEDKLPPDQEEVLVCTVSQKGIRNIDKGYWSIDHFIHRGHARVTHWMPLPEAPKEEK
;
A
#
# COMPACT_ATOMS: atom_id res chain seq x y z
N MET A 1 3.29 -11.11 8.49
CA MET A 1 2.27 -10.06 8.28
C MET A 1 2.98 -8.74 8.44
N SER A 2 2.59 -7.75 7.64
CA SER A 2 3.13 -6.41 7.73
C SER A 2 2.30 -5.66 8.78
N GLU A 3 2.78 -5.60 10.01
CA GLU A 3 2.22 -4.70 11.02
C GLU A 3 2.72 -3.28 10.73
N TRP A 4 1.98 -2.27 11.21
CA TRP A 4 2.47 -0.90 11.21
C TRP A 4 3.68 -0.82 12.14
N ILE A 5 4.81 -0.38 11.61
CA ILE A 5 6.06 -0.20 12.34
C ILE A 5 6.25 1.30 12.54
N SER A 6 6.38 1.75 13.79
CA SER A 6 6.69 3.15 14.08
C SER A 6 8.00 3.55 13.40
N VAL A 7 8.04 4.74 12.80
CA VAL A 7 9.29 5.26 12.21
C VAL A 7 10.35 5.55 13.27
N GLU A 8 9.94 5.75 14.53
CA GLU A 8 10.83 5.93 15.67
C GLU A 8 11.47 4.61 16.11
N ASP A 9 10.73 3.50 16.01
CA ASP A 9 11.22 2.17 16.38
C ASP A 9 12.23 1.66 15.34
N ARG A 10 11.86 1.73 14.07
CA ARG A 10 12.66 1.17 12.98
C ARG A 10 12.28 1.74 11.62
N LEU A 11 13.28 2.05 10.79
CA LEU A 11 13.11 2.36 9.37
C LEU A 11 13.38 1.14 8.47
N PRO A 12 12.94 1.14 7.19
CA PRO A 12 13.28 0.06 6.27
C PRO A 12 14.80 -0.11 6.08
N GLU A 13 15.23 -1.36 5.92
CA GLU A 13 16.65 -1.68 5.71
C GLU A 13 17.10 -1.53 4.25
N LYS A 14 16.14 -1.59 3.32
CA LYS A 14 16.37 -1.56 1.87
C LYS A 14 15.51 -0.49 1.23
N GLN A 15 15.96 0.01 0.08
CA GLN A 15 15.16 0.92 -0.75
C GLN A 15 13.93 0.18 -1.28
N SER A 16 12.74 0.68 -0.94
CA SER A 16 11.47 0.08 -1.34
C SER A 16 10.31 1.09 -1.26
N TRP A 17 9.25 0.80 -2.02
CA TRP A 17 7.96 1.45 -1.83
C TRP A 17 7.20 0.77 -0.68
N ASN A 18 6.61 1.58 0.20
CA ASN A 18 5.91 1.12 1.39
C ASN A 18 4.61 1.90 1.59
N HIS A 19 3.69 1.33 2.37
CA HIS A 19 2.63 2.11 2.99
C HIS A 19 3.24 2.97 4.09
N ILE A 20 2.76 4.20 4.19
CA ILE A 20 3.09 5.09 5.28
C ILE A 20 1.80 5.65 5.89
N ALA A 21 1.81 5.81 7.20
CA ALA A 21 0.77 6.50 7.93
C ALA A 21 1.23 7.94 8.17
N ILE A 22 0.41 8.88 7.71
CA ILE A 22 0.67 10.32 7.83
C ILE A 22 -0.33 10.90 8.82
N LEU A 23 0.18 11.50 9.88
CA LEU A 23 -0.60 12.24 10.86
C LEU A 23 -0.66 13.72 10.48
N ASP A 24 -1.85 14.24 10.30
CA ASP A 24 -2.12 15.67 10.30
C ASP A 24 -2.13 16.20 11.74
N THR A 25 -1.06 16.89 12.13
CA THR A 25 -0.85 17.42 13.49
C THR A 25 -1.88 18.47 13.92
N LYS A 26 -2.61 19.09 12.99
CA LYS A 26 -3.68 20.05 13.33
C LYS A 26 -5.01 19.37 13.61
N THR A 27 -5.33 18.30 12.87
CA THR A 27 -6.65 17.64 12.98
C THR A 27 -6.60 16.32 13.74
N GLY A 28 -5.41 15.76 13.97
CA GLY A 28 -5.23 14.42 14.51
C GLY A 28 -5.62 13.30 13.54
N ARG A 29 -5.92 13.63 12.27
CA ARG A 29 -6.34 12.63 11.29
C ARG A 29 -5.12 11.88 10.76
N ILE A 30 -5.26 10.56 10.66
CA ILE A 30 -4.26 9.69 10.06
C ILE A 30 -4.74 9.27 8.67
N SER A 31 -3.90 9.49 7.66
CA SER A 31 -4.12 8.99 6.30
C SER A 31 -3.08 7.94 5.92
N VAL A 32 -3.49 6.99 5.08
CA VAL A 32 -2.63 5.92 4.56
C VAL A 32 -2.22 6.24 3.13
N GLU A 33 -0.93 6.31 2.92
CA GLU A 33 -0.32 6.79 1.69
C GLU A 33 0.78 5.83 1.20
N GLN A 34 1.18 5.99 -0.06
CA GLN A 34 2.34 5.30 -0.62
C GLN A 34 3.53 6.23 -0.68
N ASP A 35 4.71 5.71 -0.32
CA ASP A 35 5.94 6.48 -0.44
C ASP A 35 7.20 5.61 -0.59
N LEU A 36 8.24 6.21 -1.15
CA LEU A 36 9.54 5.60 -1.36
C LEU A 36 10.46 5.86 -0.16
N TYR A 37 11.00 4.80 0.42
CA TYR A 37 12.15 4.91 1.30
C TYR A 37 13.44 4.94 0.49
N ALA A 38 14.17 6.06 0.53
CA ALA A 38 15.20 6.36 -0.48
C ALA A 38 16.62 6.32 0.12
N ILE A 39 17.24 5.14 0.13
CA ILE A 39 18.63 4.96 0.60
C ILE A 39 19.63 5.58 -0.37
N GLU A 40 19.56 5.19 -1.65
CA GLU A 40 20.54 5.60 -2.67
C GLU A 40 20.46 7.10 -2.95
N THR A 41 19.25 7.65 -2.91
CA THR A 41 19.03 9.10 -3.07
C THR A 41 19.63 9.86 -1.89
N ALA A 42 19.41 9.40 -0.66
CA ALA A 42 20.01 9.99 0.51
C ALA A 42 21.54 9.95 0.45
N GLU A 43 22.13 8.83 0.04
CA GLU A 43 23.58 8.69 -0.13
C GLU A 43 24.15 9.61 -1.22
N LYS A 44 23.51 9.64 -2.40
CA LYS A 44 23.92 10.48 -3.54
C LYS A 44 23.93 11.97 -3.20
N PHE A 45 22.94 12.44 -2.45
CA PHE A 45 22.77 13.86 -2.11
C PHE A 45 23.25 14.20 -0.69
N LYS A 46 23.90 13.27 0.02
CA LYS A 46 24.37 13.41 1.40
C LYS A 46 23.27 13.89 2.37
N GLN A 47 22.05 13.39 2.17
CA GLN A 47 20.88 13.68 3.00
C GLN A 47 20.64 12.57 4.02
N LYS A 48 19.74 12.80 4.99
CA LYS A 48 19.27 11.76 5.92
C LYS A 48 18.43 10.72 5.15
N LYS A 49 18.65 9.43 5.44
CA LYS A 49 17.79 8.33 4.94
C LYS A 49 16.39 8.49 5.54
N GLY A 50 15.36 8.32 4.73
CA GLY A 50 13.97 8.55 5.13
C GLY A 50 13.00 8.34 3.98
N PHE A 51 11.72 8.48 4.30
CA PHE A 51 10.66 8.53 3.30
C PHE A 51 10.67 9.89 2.59
N CYS A 52 10.33 9.93 1.30
CA CYS A 52 10.34 11.21 0.56
C CYS A 52 9.34 12.24 1.13
N LYS A 53 8.22 11.80 1.69
CA LYS A 53 7.19 12.61 2.36
C LYS A 53 7.61 13.00 3.77
N ASP A 54 8.43 12.21 4.47
CA ASP A 54 9.09 12.59 5.74
C ASP A 54 9.99 13.83 5.53
N GLY A 55 10.48 14.04 4.30
CA GLY A 55 11.25 15.20 3.84
C GLY A 55 10.46 16.29 3.09
N ARG A 56 9.12 16.33 3.10
CA ARG A 56 8.40 17.57 2.74
C ARG A 56 8.43 18.53 3.93
N PHE A 57 9.59 19.18 4.09
CA PHE A 57 10.02 20.02 5.20
C PHE A 57 9.01 21.07 5.68
N ASN A 58 8.88 21.19 7.02
CA ASN A 58 8.18 22.22 7.81
C ASN A 58 6.65 22.29 7.64
N GLY A 59 5.99 21.13 7.66
CA GLY A 59 4.56 21.01 7.44
C GLY A 59 3.73 20.58 8.64
N ARG A 60 2.43 20.56 8.39
CA ARG A 60 1.35 20.07 9.26
C ARG A 60 1.26 18.54 9.30
N GLU A 61 1.93 17.85 8.38
CA GLU A 61 1.84 16.39 8.19
C GLU A 61 3.17 15.72 8.56
N VAL A 62 3.10 14.66 9.37
CA VAL A 62 4.27 13.88 9.80
C VAL A 62 4.06 12.39 9.54
N VAL A 63 5.11 11.71 9.08
CA VAL A 63 5.07 10.25 8.91
C VAL A 63 5.28 9.61 10.29
N ILE A 64 4.34 8.80 10.74
CA ILE A 64 4.37 8.20 12.09
C ILE A 64 4.67 6.70 12.07
N ALA A 65 4.28 6.01 11.00
CA ALA A 65 4.50 4.58 10.86
C ALA A 65 4.59 4.19 9.39
N TRP A 66 5.12 3.01 9.14
CA TRP A 66 5.20 2.42 7.81
C TRP A 66 4.90 0.93 7.83
N MET A 67 4.58 0.39 6.66
CA MET A 67 4.27 -1.02 6.47
C MET A 67 4.72 -1.44 5.06
N PRO A 68 5.48 -2.54 4.91
CA PRO A 68 5.86 -3.02 3.58
C PRO A 68 4.65 -3.44 2.76
N PHE A 69 4.70 -3.19 1.45
CA PHE A 69 3.65 -3.64 0.53
C PHE A 69 3.49 -5.17 0.57
N PRO A 70 2.26 -5.67 0.37
CA PRO A 70 2.01 -7.09 0.22
C PRO A 70 2.69 -7.61 -1.06
N GLU A 71 3.06 -8.88 -1.08
CA GLU A 71 3.57 -9.48 -2.32
C GLU A 71 2.47 -9.50 -3.38
N PRO A 72 2.78 -9.13 -4.64
CA PRO A 72 1.81 -9.23 -5.73
C PRO A 72 1.40 -10.70 -5.93
N PRO A 73 0.18 -10.98 -6.39
CA PRO A 73 -0.25 -12.35 -6.63
C PRO A 73 0.71 -13.02 -7.62
N ILE A 74 1.06 -14.30 -7.44
CA ILE A 74 1.90 -15.05 -8.38
C ILE A 74 0.97 -15.80 -9.36
N SER A 75 1.24 -15.76 -10.67
CA SER A 75 0.33 -16.32 -11.68
C SER A 75 0.05 -17.83 -11.55
N LYS A 76 0.86 -18.58 -10.78
CA LYS A 76 0.74 -20.04 -10.64
C LYS A 76 -0.37 -20.52 -9.71
N GLN A 77 -1.12 -19.63 -9.05
CA GLN A 77 -2.32 -20.02 -8.28
C GLN A 77 -3.60 -19.65 -9.02
N VAL A 78 -3.84 -20.31 -10.15
CA VAL A 78 -5.19 -20.42 -10.71
C VAL A 78 -5.48 -21.89 -10.94
N THR A 79 -5.81 -22.62 -9.87
CA THR A 79 -6.70 -23.76 -10.02
C THR A 79 -8.12 -23.26 -9.80
N SER A 80 -8.94 -23.41 -10.84
CA SER A 80 -10.36 -23.13 -10.80
C SER A 80 -11.00 -23.93 -9.67
N SER A 81 -11.55 -23.26 -8.68
CA SER A 81 -12.72 -23.77 -7.95
C SER A 81 -13.19 -22.77 -6.91
N LYS A 82 -14.45 -22.35 -7.12
CA LYS A 82 -15.43 -21.82 -6.16
C LYS A 82 -15.02 -20.55 -5.42
N ARG A 83 -15.90 -19.53 -5.53
CA ARG A 83 -15.94 -18.26 -4.80
C ARG A 83 -15.20 -18.34 -3.45
N LYS A 84 -13.94 -17.91 -3.42
CA LYS A 84 -13.21 -17.72 -2.17
C LYS A 84 -13.54 -16.33 -1.63
N PRO A 85 -13.68 -16.18 -0.30
CA PRO A 85 -13.94 -14.87 0.29
C PRO A 85 -12.78 -13.91 -0.01
N ALA A 86 -13.13 -12.64 -0.22
CA ALA A 86 -12.21 -11.52 -0.49
C ALA A 86 -11.23 -11.21 0.67
N THR A 87 -11.36 -11.97 1.75
CA THR A 87 -10.66 -11.79 3.01
C THR A 87 -10.37 -13.15 3.63
N GLU A 88 -9.21 -13.31 4.27
CA GLU A 88 -8.90 -14.47 5.09
C GLU A 88 -8.70 -14.04 6.52
N THR A 89 -9.45 -14.59 7.46
CA THR A 89 -9.27 -14.27 8.87
C THR A 89 -8.06 -15.02 9.39
N CYS A 90 -7.07 -14.31 9.94
CA CYS A 90 -5.96 -14.94 10.64
C CYS A 90 -6.52 -15.73 11.83
N LEU A 91 -6.30 -17.04 11.83
CA LEU A 91 -6.78 -17.94 12.90
C LEU A 91 -6.13 -17.66 14.27
N PHE A 92 -5.04 -16.89 14.31
CA PHE A 92 -4.30 -16.56 15.53
C PHE A 92 -4.69 -15.21 16.15
N CYS A 93 -4.90 -14.17 15.34
CA CYS A 93 -5.23 -12.81 15.84
C CYS A 93 -6.64 -12.33 15.45
N GLY A 94 -7.42 -13.13 14.72
CA GLY A 94 -8.77 -12.76 14.29
C GLY A 94 -8.83 -11.65 13.24
N GLN A 95 -7.68 -11.17 12.76
CA GLN A 95 -7.59 -10.05 11.84
C GLN A 95 -7.94 -10.46 10.41
N VAL A 96 -8.73 -9.62 9.74
CA VAL A 96 -9.16 -9.80 8.36
C VAL A 96 -7.98 -9.48 7.44
N ILE A 97 -7.38 -10.48 6.81
CA ILE A 97 -6.29 -10.33 5.85
C ILE A 97 -6.89 -9.98 4.50
N PRO A 98 -6.66 -8.77 3.98
CA PRO A 98 -7.13 -8.41 2.64
C PRO A 98 -6.35 -9.23 1.61
N LYS A 99 -7.09 -10.00 0.80
CA LYS A 99 -6.53 -10.78 -0.30
C LYS A 99 -6.61 -9.96 -1.58
N TRP A 100 -5.67 -10.22 -2.49
CA TRP A 100 -5.79 -9.74 -3.86
C TRP A 100 -7.06 -10.30 -4.50
N ILE A 101 -7.95 -9.41 -4.92
CA ILE A 101 -9.21 -9.69 -5.60
C ILE A 101 -8.98 -9.47 -7.08
N LYS A 102 -9.27 -10.46 -7.93
CA LYS A 102 -9.30 -10.23 -9.38
C LYS A 102 -10.38 -9.22 -9.68
N TRP A 103 -10.07 -8.21 -10.48
CA TRP A 103 -11.04 -7.16 -10.77
C TRP A 103 -12.26 -7.69 -11.53
N GLU A 104 -12.09 -8.76 -12.34
CA GLU A 104 -13.20 -9.43 -13.02
C GLU A 104 -14.16 -10.14 -12.06
N ASP A 105 -13.69 -10.58 -10.89
CA ASP A 105 -14.50 -11.29 -9.90
C ASP A 105 -15.37 -10.32 -9.07
N LYS A 106 -14.81 -9.15 -8.75
CA LYS A 106 -15.49 -8.10 -7.98
C LYS A 106 -14.79 -6.76 -8.21
N LEU A 107 -15.56 -5.71 -8.44
CA LEU A 107 -15.07 -4.32 -8.50
C LEU A 107 -14.96 -3.72 -7.09
N PRO A 108 -13.99 -2.84 -6.84
CA PRO A 108 -14.00 -2.04 -5.61
C PRO A 108 -15.17 -1.04 -5.64
N PRO A 109 -15.53 -0.47 -4.48
CA PRO A 109 -16.51 0.62 -4.43
C PRO A 109 -16.07 1.81 -5.29
N ASP A 110 -17.05 2.52 -5.87
CA ASP A 110 -16.79 3.66 -6.76
C ASP A 110 -16.07 4.78 -5.99
N GLN A 111 -15.01 5.32 -6.60
CA GLN A 111 -14.14 6.36 -6.05
C GLN A 111 -13.41 6.02 -4.75
N GLU A 112 -13.47 4.78 -4.28
CA GLU A 112 -12.71 4.35 -3.11
C GLU A 112 -11.26 4.02 -3.48
N GLU A 113 -10.33 4.57 -2.70
CA GLU A 113 -8.90 4.33 -2.91
C GLU A 113 -8.50 2.91 -2.47
N VAL A 114 -7.86 2.20 -3.39
CA VAL A 114 -7.42 0.81 -3.22
C VAL A 114 -5.98 0.64 -3.70
N LEU A 115 -5.37 -0.47 -3.34
CA LEU A 115 -4.14 -0.94 -3.99
C LEU A 115 -4.51 -1.69 -5.24
N VAL A 116 -3.78 -1.43 -6.32
CA VAL A 116 -3.92 -2.14 -7.59
C VAL A 116 -2.63 -2.85 -7.92
N CYS A 117 -2.74 -4.10 -8.39
CA CYS A 117 -1.64 -4.84 -8.99
C CYS A 117 -1.71 -4.66 -10.50
N THR A 118 -0.73 -3.94 -11.04
CA THR A 118 -0.62 -3.64 -12.45
C THR A 118 0.39 -4.58 -13.12
N VAL A 119 0.18 -4.88 -14.40
CA VAL A 119 1.10 -5.66 -15.23
C VAL A 119 1.42 -4.87 -16.49
N SER A 120 2.70 -4.56 -16.69
CA SER A 120 3.17 -3.90 -17.90
C SER A 120 3.11 -4.85 -19.11
N GLN A 121 3.28 -4.29 -20.33
CA GLN A 121 3.39 -5.10 -21.56
C GLN A 121 4.54 -6.13 -21.50
N LYS A 122 5.59 -5.85 -20.71
CA LYS A 122 6.73 -6.76 -20.51
C LYS A 122 6.47 -7.80 -19.41
N GLY A 123 5.26 -7.87 -18.86
CA GLY A 123 4.90 -8.80 -17.78
C GLY A 123 5.40 -8.39 -16.39
N ILE A 124 6.05 -7.23 -16.26
CA ILE A 124 6.51 -6.72 -14.95
C ILE A 124 5.30 -6.32 -14.13
N ARG A 125 5.21 -6.85 -12.90
CA ARG A 125 4.16 -6.51 -11.94
C ARG A 125 4.59 -5.32 -11.09
N ASN A 126 3.67 -4.41 -10.85
CA ASN A 126 3.85 -3.33 -9.89
C ASN A 126 2.63 -3.20 -8.97
N ILE A 127 2.81 -2.53 -7.85
CA ILE A 127 1.74 -2.16 -6.93
C ILE A 127 1.64 -0.64 -6.94
N ASP A 128 0.44 -0.15 -7.17
CA ASP A 128 0.13 1.28 -7.22
C ASP A 128 -1.12 1.59 -6.41
N LYS A 129 -1.34 2.87 -6.09
CA LYS A 129 -2.60 3.37 -5.54
C LYS A 129 -3.52 3.76 -6.69
N GLY A 130 -4.80 3.42 -6.59
CA GLY A 130 -5.78 3.78 -7.61
C GLY A 130 -7.20 3.67 -7.07
N TYR A 131 -8.17 3.99 -7.91
CA TYR A 131 -9.60 3.88 -7.59
C TYR A 131 -10.37 3.48 -8.86
N TRP A 132 -11.56 2.91 -8.68
CA TRP A 132 -12.47 2.64 -9.79
C TRP A 132 -13.37 3.85 -10.01
N SER A 133 -13.50 4.29 -11.27
CA SER A 133 -14.45 5.32 -11.65
C SER A 133 -14.72 5.29 -13.15
N ILE A 134 -15.93 5.67 -13.57
CA ILE A 134 -16.31 5.76 -14.99
C ILE A 134 -15.87 4.51 -15.77
N ASP A 135 -16.20 3.34 -15.21
CA ASP A 135 -15.96 2.00 -15.78
C ASP A 135 -14.51 1.57 -16.00
N HIS A 136 -13.53 2.20 -15.34
CA HIS A 136 -12.15 1.73 -15.35
C HIS A 136 -11.39 2.09 -14.07
N PHE A 137 -10.20 1.50 -13.91
CA PHE A 137 -9.28 1.91 -12.85
C PHE A 137 -8.52 3.17 -13.26
N ILE A 138 -8.58 4.18 -12.39
CA ILE A 138 -7.74 5.37 -12.46
C ILE A 138 -6.59 5.17 -11.48
N HIS A 139 -5.37 5.08 -12.00
CA HIS A 139 -4.15 4.92 -11.21
C HIS A 139 -2.96 5.59 -11.90
N ARG A 140 -1.79 5.55 -11.28
CA ARG A 140 -0.56 6.07 -11.89
C ARG A 140 -0.15 5.19 -13.08
N GLY A 141 -0.27 5.73 -14.29
CA GLY A 141 0.23 5.10 -15.53
C GLY A 141 -0.85 4.45 -16.40
N HIS A 142 -0.42 3.59 -17.32
CA HIS A 142 -1.28 2.92 -18.32
C HIS A 142 -1.15 1.39 -18.29
N ALA A 143 -0.52 0.85 -17.24
CA ALA A 143 -0.36 -0.59 -17.09
C ALA A 143 -1.71 -1.25 -16.79
N ARG A 144 -1.90 -2.50 -17.24
CA ARG A 144 -3.16 -3.19 -17.06
C ARG A 144 -3.34 -3.61 -15.60
N VAL A 145 -4.42 -3.21 -14.96
CA VAL A 145 -4.80 -3.71 -13.63
C VAL A 145 -5.26 -5.16 -13.74
N THR A 146 -4.79 -6.01 -12.83
CA THR A 146 -5.17 -7.43 -12.77
C THR A 146 -5.87 -7.80 -11.48
N HIS A 147 -5.47 -7.18 -10.38
CA HIS A 147 -6.06 -7.41 -9.06
C HIS A 147 -6.09 -6.11 -8.29
N TRP A 148 -6.95 -6.04 -7.28
CA TRP A 148 -6.98 -4.96 -6.32
C TRP A 148 -7.14 -5.50 -4.90
N MET A 149 -6.88 -4.68 -3.90
CA MET A 149 -7.20 -4.96 -2.50
C MET A 149 -7.44 -3.64 -1.76
N PRO A 150 -8.25 -3.62 -0.70
CA PRO A 150 -8.44 -2.41 0.10
C PRO A 150 -7.10 -1.95 0.71
N LEU A 151 -7.00 -0.65 0.97
CA LEU A 151 -5.87 -0.10 1.73
C LEU A 151 -5.87 -0.69 3.15
N PRO A 152 -4.69 -0.86 3.77
CA PRO A 152 -4.64 -1.25 5.17
C PRO A 152 -5.32 -0.18 6.02
N GLU A 153 -6.03 -0.61 7.06
CA GLU A 153 -6.55 0.31 8.07
C GLU A 153 -5.39 1.12 8.68
N ALA A 154 -5.62 2.40 8.94
CA ALA A 154 -4.65 3.25 9.62
C ALA A 154 -4.27 2.65 10.99
N PRO A 155 -3.03 2.88 11.48
CA PRO A 155 -2.66 2.46 12.83
C PRO A 155 -3.62 3.08 13.83
N LYS A 156 -4.09 2.26 14.78
CA LYS A 156 -4.89 2.76 15.92
C LYS A 156 -3.93 3.41 16.90
N GLU A 157 -4.28 4.59 17.40
CA GLU A 157 -3.58 5.14 18.57
C GLU A 157 -3.85 4.19 19.75
N GLU A 158 -2.81 3.51 20.24
CA GLU A 158 -2.85 2.95 21.59
C GLU A 158 -2.78 4.15 22.54
N LYS A 159 -3.93 4.47 23.16
CA LYS A 159 -4.03 5.47 24.23
C LYS A 159 -3.63 4.86 25.57
#